data_AF-A0A7X6YJ92-F1
#
_entry.id   AF-A0A7X6YJ92-F1
#
_cell.length_a   1.000
_cell.length_b   1.000
_cell.length_c   1.000
_cell.angle_alpha   90.00
_cell.angle_beta   90.00
_cell.angle_gamma   90.00
#
_symmetry.space_group_name_H-M   'P 1'
#
loop_
_entity.id
_entity.type
_entity.pdbx_description
1 polymer ?
#
loop_
_entity_poly.entity_id
_entity_poly.type
_entity_poly.pdbx_seq_one_letter_code
_entity_poly.pdbx_strand_id
1 'polypeptide(L)'
;MKKKLFFKFFVFAVIGALVTMTSCKDYDDDITRIDTGLNGVKSDLTSQLAAIKTEMNSSVDSKVKTVADGLAAEKTELDKLKAELATLKASGASDEDIAALEKKIADTKTEIMNLVVTLEAFNSFKESNTTELEALMARVVALEAGSATKAELADAKTALEERIKALEDASETYATKAELEDLEEALKLVDDALAGRITSLEENSATKAEMEALEAEIAGKLVALQGQLDALDVRVVALEKGLADLMAKHDEDVEDLIGEIGALRSELDPRITTIETLLEIADGKSGALDKITSELAAQLEKINANAEAIELLRTDLEAELAVQLALIKANEEAINGVAEDLAAKYAELVAADEDLQEQITNNYNELNGKITVNKEAI
;
A
#
# COMPACT_ATOMS: atom_id res chain seq x y z
N MET A 1 -76.94 -33.91 46.50
CA MET A 1 -78.18 -34.06 45.69
C MET A 1 -79.28 -33.05 46.02
N LYS A 2 -79.49 -32.63 47.29
CA LYS A 2 -80.58 -31.70 47.66
C LYS A 2 -80.46 -30.26 47.11
N LYS A 3 -79.25 -29.76 46.85
CA LYS A 3 -79.03 -28.40 46.30
C LYS A 3 -79.36 -28.28 44.79
N LYS A 4 -79.16 -29.35 44.01
CA LYS A 4 -79.44 -29.35 42.56
C LYS A 4 -80.94 -29.43 42.23
N LEU A 5 -81.72 -30.16 43.04
CA LEU A 5 -83.18 -30.23 42.90
C LEU A 5 -83.86 -28.91 43.29
N PHE A 6 -83.36 -28.23 44.33
CA PHE A 6 -83.88 -26.93 44.74
C PHE A 6 -83.62 -25.84 43.69
N PHE A 7 -82.44 -25.86 43.04
CA PHE A 7 -82.13 -24.94 41.95
C PHE A 7 -83.02 -25.20 40.72
N LYS A 8 -83.27 -26.48 40.36
CA LYS A 8 -84.20 -26.84 39.28
C LYS A 8 -85.64 -26.39 39.58
N PHE A 9 -86.16 -26.67 40.77
CA PHE A 9 -87.50 -26.20 41.17
C PHE A 9 -87.60 -24.67 41.25
N PHE A 10 -86.55 -23.99 41.71
CA PHE A 10 -86.51 -22.53 41.77
C PHE A 10 -86.50 -21.92 40.36
N VAL A 11 -85.71 -22.47 39.43
CA VAL A 11 -85.69 -22.02 38.03
C VAL A 11 -87.05 -22.26 37.36
N PHE A 12 -87.64 -23.45 37.49
CA PHE A 12 -88.98 -23.72 36.93
C PHE A 12 -90.09 -22.87 37.57
N ALA A 13 -90.02 -22.57 38.87
CA ALA A 13 -91.00 -21.73 39.56
C ALA A 13 -90.88 -20.24 39.18
N VAL A 14 -89.65 -19.75 39.00
CA VAL A 14 -89.39 -18.38 38.55
C VAL A 14 -89.84 -18.19 37.10
N ILE A 15 -89.56 -19.17 36.23
CA ILE A 15 -90.00 -19.14 34.82
C ILE A 15 -91.54 -19.26 34.74
N GLY A 16 -92.16 -20.17 35.50
CA GLY A 16 -93.61 -20.30 35.56
C GLY A 16 -94.33 -19.03 36.05
N ALA A 17 -93.74 -18.31 37.00
CA ALA A 17 -94.28 -17.04 37.49
C ALA A 17 -94.14 -15.89 36.46
N LEU A 18 -93.09 -15.92 35.62
CA LEU A 18 -92.88 -14.95 34.54
C LEU A 18 -93.86 -15.12 33.38
N VAL A 19 -94.26 -16.35 33.04
CA VAL A 19 -95.16 -16.65 31.91
C VAL A 19 -96.64 -16.31 32.21
N THR A 20 -97.04 -16.25 33.49
CA THR A 20 -98.44 -15.96 33.89
C THR A 20 -98.78 -14.47 34.09
N MET A 21 -97.85 -13.55 33.85
CA MET A 21 -98.16 -12.11 33.93
C MET A 21 -98.96 -11.67 32.70
N THR A 22 -100.28 -11.57 32.85
CA THR A 22 -101.25 -11.06 31.86
C THR A 22 -101.16 -9.53 31.64
N SER A 23 -99.97 -8.94 31.64
CA SER A 23 -99.75 -7.50 31.44
C SER A 23 -99.25 -7.15 30.03
N CYS A 24 -99.37 -8.03 29.03
CA CYS A 24 -98.86 -7.72 27.68
C CYS A 24 -99.74 -6.76 26.85
N LYS A 25 -100.97 -6.44 27.28
CA LYS A 25 -101.93 -5.69 26.43
C LYS A 25 -101.71 -4.18 26.50
N ASP A 26 -101.48 -3.65 27.68
CA ASP A 26 -101.13 -2.25 27.95
C ASP A 26 -99.78 -1.87 27.31
N TYR A 27 -98.82 -2.79 27.30
CA TYR A 27 -97.53 -2.53 26.63
C TYR A 27 -97.65 -2.36 25.12
N ASP A 28 -98.51 -3.10 24.42
CA ASP A 28 -98.66 -2.96 22.95
C ASP A 28 -99.36 -1.64 22.56
N ASP A 29 -100.35 -1.21 23.35
CA ASP A 29 -101.02 0.08 23.16
C ASP A 29 -100.06 1.25 23.45
N ASP A 30 -99.24 1.14 24.51
CA ASP A 30 -98.20 2.13 24.82
C ASP A 30 -97.11 2.18 23.75
N ILE A 31 -96.65 1.03 23.24
CA ILE A 31 -95.69 0.95 22.12
C ILE A 31 -96.25 1.64 20.88
N THR A 32 -97.52 1.41 20.54
CA THR A 32 -98.15 2.02 19.35
C THR A 32 -98.25 3.54 19.47
N ARG A 33 -98.61 4.05 20.66
CA ARG A 33 -98.68 5.50 20.92
C ARG A 33 -97.30 6.14 20.85
N ILE A 34 -96.28 5.48 21.42
CA ILE A 34 -94.88 5.95 21.39
C ILE A 34 -94.35 5.95 19.95
N ASP A 35 -94.58 4.90 19.18
CA ASP A 35 -94.15 4.79 17.77
C ASP A 35 -94.77 5.90 16.91
N THR A 36 -96.06 6.15 17.08
CA THR A 36 -96.77 7.23 16.37
C THR A 36 -96.22 8.62 16.75
N GLY A 37 -96.02 8.87 18.05
CA GLY A 37 -95.44 10.13 18.53
C GLY A 37 -94.00 10.35 18.06
N LEU A 38 -93.18 9.29 18.08
CA LEU A 38 -91.79 9.32 17.63
C LEU A 38 -91.71 9.64 16.13
N ASN A 39 -92.56 9.02 15.31
CA ASN A 39 -92.62 9.29 13.88
C ASN A 39 -93.07 10.72 13.55
N GLY A 40 -93.98 11.30 14.34
CA GLY A 40 -94.37 12.71 14.22
C GLY A 40 -93.21 13.66 14.51
N VAL A 41 -92.56 13.49 15.66
CA VAL A 41 -91.39 14.31 16.07
C VAL A 41 -90.26 14.21 15.05
N LYS A 42 -90.03 13.01 14.52
CA LYS A 42 -89.04 12.71 13.48
C LYS A 42 -89.26 13.54 12.21
N SER A 43 -90.49 13.52 11.68
CA SER A 43 -90.85 14.28 10.47
C SER A 43 -90.70 15.79 10.66
N ASP A 44 -91.12 16.30 11.82
CA ASP A 44 -91.04 17.74 12.14
C ASP A 44 -89.60 18.21 12.27
N LEU A 45 -88.74 17.44 12.95
CA LEU A 45 -87.34 17.78 13.15
C LEU A 45 -86.57 17.82 11.82
N THR A 46 -86.79 16.81 10.96
CA THR A 46 -86.16 16.75 9.63
C THR A 46 -86.58 17.91 8.73
N SER A 47 -87.87 18.29 8.75
CA SER A 47 -88.37 19.43 7.97
C SER A 47 -87.80 20.77 8.47
N GLN A 48 -87.75 20.98 9.79
CA GLN A 48 -87.18 22.20 10.37
C GLN A 48 -85.68 22.35 10.06
N LEU A 49 -84.94 21.24 10.11
CA LEU A 49 -83.50 21.25 9.87
C LEU A 49 -83.16 21.60 8.40
N ALA A 50 -83.96 21.10 7.45
CA ALA A 50 -83.84 21.46 6.03
C ALA A 50 -84.17 22.94 5.76
N ALA A 51 -85.19 23.48 6.44
CA ALA A 51 -85.55 24.89 6.34
C ALA A 51 -84.41 25.79 6.88
N ILE A 52 -83.87 25.47 8.05
CA ILE A 52 -82.73 26.19 8.65
C ILE A 52 -81.51 26.15 7.73
N LYS A 53 -81.20 25.01 7.08
CA LYS A 53 -80.09 24.91 6.10
C LYS A 53 -80.23 25.94 4.99
N THR A 54 -81.44 25.99 4.43
CA THR A 54 -81.73 26.83 3.27
C THR A 54 -81.65 28.31 3.63
N GLU A 55 -82.25 28.69 4.76
CA GLU A 55 -82.27 30.08 5.23
C GLU A 55 -80.87 30.56 5.63
N MET A 56 -80.11 29.74 6.36
CA MET A 56 -78.75 30.06 6.77
C MET A 56 -77.82 30.24 5.56
N ASN A 57 -77.82 29.30 4.61
CA ASN A 57 -76.99 29.40 3.41
C ASN A 57 -77.32 30.65 2.61
N SER A 58 -78.60 30.95 2.43
CA SER A 58 -79.04 32.16 1.71
C SER A 58 -78.56 33.45 2.39
N SER A 59 -78.64 33.50 3.73
CA SER A 59 -78.20 34.67 4.51
C SER A 59 -76.68 34.87 4.46
N VAL A 60 -75.91 33.79 4.64
CA VAL A 60 -74.44 33.85 4.60
C VAL A 60 -73.95 34.14 3.19
N ASP A 61 -74.56 33.57 2.16
CA ASP A 61 -74.22 33.86 0.75
C ASP A 61 -74.44 35.32 0.40
N SER A 62 -75.54 35.91 0.88
CA SER A 62 -75.77 37.35 0.72
C SER A 62 -74.64 38.18 1.34
N LYS A 63 -74.18 37.82 2.55
CA LYS A 63 -73.10 38.54 3.24
C LYS A 63 -71.74 38.35 2.56
N VAL A 64 -71.40 37.13 2.16
CA VAL A 64 -70.18 36.82 1.41
C VAL A 64 -70.15 37.62 0.12
N LYS A 65 -71.27 37.66 -0.62
CA LYS A 65 -71.40 38.46 -1.84
C LYS A 65 -71.18 39.95 -1.59
N THR A 66 -71.82 40.52 -0.56
CA THR A 66 -71.63 41.93 -0.21
C THR A 66 -70.16 42.27 0.09
N VAL A 67 -69.46 41.43 0.86
CA VAL A 67 -68.04 41.65 1.17
C VAL A 67 -67.16 41.46 -0.07
N ALA A 68 -67.43 40.45 -0.90
CA ALA A 68 -66.69 40.21 -2.13
C ALA A 68 -66.84 41.36 -3.14
N ASP A 69 -68.06 41.89 -3.31
CA ASP A 69 -68.34 43.03 -4.16
C ASP A 69 -67.62 44.30 -3.63
N GLY A 70 -67.65 44.53 -2.32
CA GLY A 70 -66.90 45.62 -1.67
C GLY A 70 -65.39 45.50 -1.85
N LEU A 71 -64.84 44.30 -1.70
CA LEU A 71 -63.42 44.03 -1.93
C LEU A 71 -63.01 44.29 -3.40
N ALA A 72 -63.86 43.92 -4.36
CA ALA A 72 -63.62 44.19 -5.77
C ALA A 72 -63.63 45.70 -6.08
N ALA A 73 -64.54 46.45 -5.46
CA ALA A 73 -64.59 47.90 -5.57
C ALA A 73 -63.33 48.56 -4.99
N GLU A 74 -62.90 48.18 -3.79
CA GLU A 74 -61.69 48.73 -3.16
C GLU A 74 -60.41 48.37 -3.93
N LYS A 75 -60.31 47.17 -4.51
CA LYS A 75 -59.18 46.81 -5.40
C LYS A 75 -59.14 47.69 -6.64
N THR A 76 -60.30 48.00 -7.22
CA THR A 76 -60.41 48.91 -8.37
C THR A 76 -59.95 50.32 -7.98
N GLU A 77 -60.37 50.81 -6.81
CA GLU A 77 -59.93 52.12 -6.32
C GLU A 77 -58.43 52.13 -6.00
N LEU A 78 -57.88 51.07 -5.42
CA LEU A 78 -56.43 50.94 -5.19
C LEU A 78 -55.64 51.05 -6.49
N ASP A 79 -56.08 50.39 -7.57
CA ASP A 79 -55.38 50.43 -8.85
C ASP A 79 -55.49 51.81 -9.51
N LYS A 80 -56.64 52.49 -9.35
CA LYS A 80 -56.80 53.89 -9.75
C LYS A 80 -55.87 54.82 -8.97
N LEU A 81 -55.81 54.69 -7.64
CA LEU A 81 -54.92 55.48 -6.79
C LEU A 81 -53.44 55.24 -7.13
N LYS A 82 -53.04 54.00 -7.44
CA LYS A 82 -51.67 53.70 -7.92
C LYS A 82 -51.37 54.38 -9.26
N ALA A 83 -52.32 54.38 -10.19
CA ALA A 83 -52.17 55.05 -11.48
C ALA A 83 -52.08 56.58 -11.33
N GLU A 84 -52.89 57.16 -10.44
CA GLU A 84 -52.82 58.57 -10.06
C GLU A 84 -51.47 58.90 -9.41
N LEU A 85 -50.95 58.04 -8.53
CA LEU A 85 -49.64 58.22 -7.90
C LEU A 85 -48.51 58.21 -8.93
N ALA A 86 -48.54 57.28 -9.89
CA ALA A 86 -47.57 57.23 -10.98
C ALA A 86 -47.60 58.52 -11.82
N THR A 87 -48.81 59.05 -12.09
CA THR A 87 -49.00 60.30 -12.83
C THR A 87 -48.47 61.50 -12.06
N LEU A 88 -48.79 61.61 -10.76
CA LEU A 88 -48.33 62.71 -9.88
C LEU A 88 -46.80 62.76 -9.79
N LYS A 89 -46.16 61.59 -9.64
CA LYS A 89 -44.69 61.49 -9.60
C LYS A 89 -44.04 61.93 -10.92
N ALA A 90 -44.70 61.68 -12.05
CA ALA A 90 -44.22 62.11 -13.37
C ALA A 90 -44.42 63.61 -13.63
N SER A 91 -45.43 64.24 -13.02
CA SER A 91 -45.74 65.67 -13.23
C SER A 91 -44.95 66.63 -12.34
N GLY A 92 -44.09 66.13 -11.44
CA GLY A 92 -43.35 66.97 -10.49
C GLY A 92 -44.24 67.61 -9.42
N ALA A 93 -45.29 66.90 -8.98
CA ALA A 93 -46.15 67.35 -7.88
C ALA A 93 -45.37 67.52 -6.56
N SER A 94 -45.95 68.23 -5.60
CA SER A 94 -45.31 68.45 -4.30
C SER A 94 -45.13 67.14 -3.53
N ASP A 95 -44.10 67.07 -2.69
CA ASP A 95 -43.85 65.92 -1.82
C ASP A 95 -45.02 65.71 -0.84
N GLU A 96 -45.68 66.79 -0.41
CA GLU A 96 -46.89 66.73 0.42
C GLU A 96 -48.06 66.04 -0.29
N ASP A 97 -48.30 66.33 -1.57
CA ASP A 97 -49.38 65.71 -2.35
C ASP A 97 -49.10 64.23 -2.62
N ILE A 98 -47.84 63.89 -2.93
CA ILE A 98 -47.39 62.51 -3.10
C ILE A 98 -47.57 61.73 -1.80
N ALA A 99 -47.13 62.29 -0.67
CA ALA A 99 -47.25 61.65 0.64
C ALA A 99 -48.72 61.45 1.05
N ALA A 100 -49.60 62.40 0.74
CA ALA A 100 -51.04 62.27 1.00
C ALA A 100 -51.68 61.13 0.20
N LEU A 101 -51.29 60.95 -1.06
CA LEU A 101 -51.79 59.87 -1.91
C LEU A 101 -51.19 58.51 -1.55
N GLU A 102 -49.91 58.47 -1.18
CA GLU A 102 -49.27 57.27 -0.61
C GLU A 102 -49.95 56.82 0.69
N LYS A 103 -50.36 57.77 1.54
CA LYS A 103 -51.16 57.48 2.73
C LYS A 103 -52.53 56.90 2.37
N LYS A 104 -53.27 57.50 1.42
CA LYS A 104 -54.54 56.92 0.96
C LYS A 104 -54.38 55.51 0.40
N ILE A 105 -53.32 55.26 -0.36
CA ILE A 105 -52.99 53.90 -0.86
C ILE A 105 -52.71 52.95 0.31
N ALA A 106 -52.01 53.38 1.35
CA ALA A 106 -51.75 52.57 2.53
C ALA A 106 -53.04 52.28 3.31
N ASP A 107 -53.91 53.27 3.48
CA ASP A 107 -55.20 53.15 4.14
C ASP A 107 -56.14 52.20 3.35
N THR A 108 -56.25 52.38 2.02
CA THR A 108 -57.01 51.47 1.14
C THR A 108 -56.44 50.05 1.14
N LYS A 109 -55.12 49.87 1.17
CA LYS A 109 -54.51 48.54 1.33
C LYS A 109 -54.88 47.90 2.67
N THR A 110 -54.96 48.69 3.74
CA THR A 110 -55.39 48.22 5.06
C THR A 110 -56.85 47.80 5.02
N GLU A 111 -57.72 48.58 4.38
CA GLU A 111 -59.14 48.24 4.23
C GLU A 111 -59.35 47.00 3.35
N ILE A 112 -58.62 46.87 2.24
CA ILE A 112 -58.59 45.65 1.43
C ILE A 112 -58.19 44.45 2.29
N MET A 113 -57.17 44.60 3.15
CA MET A 113 -56.73 43.51 4.02
C MET A 113 -57.80 43.13 5.05
N ASN A 114 -58.50 44.12 5.64
CA ASN A 114 -59.63 43.87 6.55
C ASN A 114 -60.79 43.17 5.84
N LEU A 115 -61.14 43.58 4.62
CA LEU A 115 -62.18 42.96 3.81
C LEU A 115 -61.81 41.53 3.38
N VAL A 116 -60.55 41.29 3.03
CA VAL A 116 -60.04 39.94 2.73
C VAL A 116 -60.17 39.04 3.95
N VAL A 117 -59.70 39.48 5.12
CA VAL A 117 -59.82 38.72 6.38
C VAL A 117 -61.28 38.46 6.72
N THR A 118 -62.16 39.45 6.53
CA THR A 118 -63.61 39.30 6.76
C THR A 118 -64.25 38.31 5.78
N LEU A 119 -63.85 38.33 4.51
CA LEU A 119 -64.33 37.40 3.49
C LEU A 119 -63.89 35.96 3.78
N GLU A 120 -62.62 35.78 4.16
CA GLU A 120 -62.08 34.49 4.60
C GLU A 120 -62.81 33.97 5.84
N ALA A 121 -63.08 34.84 6.81
CA ALA A 121 -63.84 34.49 8.00
C ALA A 121 -65.29 34.08 7.68
N PHE A 122 -65.99 34.81 6.81
CA PHE A 122 -67.34 34.43 6.40
C PHE A 122 -67.38 33.14 5.58
N ASN A 123 -66.41 32.91 4.71
CA ASN A 123 -66.31 31.66 3.96
C ASN A 123 -66.03 30.47 4.90
N SER A 124 -65.13 30.66 5.87
CA SER A 124 -64.84 29.64 6.89
C SER A 124 -66.07 29.34 7.75
N PHE A 125 -66.81 30.38 8.16
CA PHE A 125 -68.07 30.23 8.89
C PHE A 125 -69.14 29.51 8.06
N LYS A 126 -69.27 29.82 6.78
CA LYS A 126 -70.18 29.15 5.85
C LYS A 126 -69.89 27.66 5.76
N GLU A 127 -68.62 27.30 5.58
CA GLU A 127 -68.18 25.91 5.46
C GLU A 127 -68.37 25.15 6.78
N SER A 128 -67.98 25.75 7.91
CA SER A 128 -68.18 25.17 9.24
C SER A 128 -69.65 24.89 9.51
N ASN A 129 -70.53 25.87 9.30
CA ASN A 129 -71.96 25.69 9.55
C ASN A 129 -72.62 24.71 8.58
N THR A 130 -72.19 24.69 7.30
CA THR A 130 -72.68 23.70 6.34
C THR A 130 -72.32 22.29 6.81
N THR A 131 -71.08 22.10 7.25
CA THR A 131 -70.57 20.84 7.78
C THR A 131 -71.31 20.42 9.05
N GLU A 132 -71.48 21.32 10.02
CA GLU A 132 -72.19 21.04 11.26
C GLU A 132 -73.64 20.67 11.03
N LEU A 133 -74.31 21.36 10.09
CA LEU A 133 -75.70 21.09 9.80
C LEU A 133 -75.88 19.77 9.04
N GLU A 134 -74.98 19.44 8.11
CA GLU A 134 -74.93 18.13 7.46
C GLU A 134 -74.65 17.01 8.45
N ALA A 135 -73.73 17.23 9.40
CA ALA A 135 -73.50 16.30 10.49
C ALA A 135 -74.73 16.15 11.38
N LEU A 136 -75.46 17.23 11.66
CA LEU A 136 -76.70 17.17 12.45
C LEU A 136 -77.80 16.43 11.70
N MET A 137 -77.97 16.68 10.39
CA MET A 137 -78.91 15.93 9.54
C MET A 137 -78.55 14.44 9.50
N ALA A 138 -77.28 14.11 9.31
CA ALA A 138 -76.81 12.74 9.33
C ALA A 138 -77.02 12.08 10.70
N ARG A 139 -76.82 12.80 11.81
CA ARG A 139 -77.11 12.32 13.17
C ARG A 139 -78.59 12.08 13.38
N VAL A 140 -79.48 12.95 12.88
CA VAL A 140 -80.92 12.73 12.93
C VAL A 140 -81.27 11.47 12.14
N VAL A 141 -80.81 11.33 10.90
CA VAL A 141 -81.01 10.11 10.08
C VAL A 141 -80.43 8.86 10.74
N ALA A 142 -79.29 8.95 11.40
CA ALA A 142 -78.67 7.83 12.11
C ALA A 142 -79.46 7.43 13.37
N LEU A 143 -79.96 8.40 14.14
CA LEU A 143 -80.85 8.16 15.28
C LEU A 143 -82.18 7.54 14.81
N GLU A 144 -82.68 8.00 13.66
CA GLU A 144 -83.86 7.47 13.00
C GLU A 144 -83.70 6.02 12.51
N ALA A 145 -82.51 5.65 12.06
CA ALA A 145 -82.19 4.28 11.64
C ALA A 145 -81.82 3.38 12.83
N GLY A 146 -81.29 3.95 13.92
CA GLY A 146 -80.92 3.23 15.13
C GLY A 146 -82.04 3.07 16.15
N SER A 147 -83.16 3.78 16.00
CA SER A 147 -84.34 3.57 16.85
C SER A 147 -85.02 2.25 16.46
N ALA A 148 -85.14 1.33 17.42
CA ALA A 148 -85.85 0.07 17.20
C ALA A 148 -87.29 0.34 16.75
N THR A 149 -87.63 -0.14 15.56
CA THR A 149 -88.99 -0.10 15.04
C THR A 149 -89.87 -1.07 15.83
N LYS A 150 -91.19 -0.85 15.78
CA LYS A 150 -92.18 -1.79 16.36
C LYS A 150 -91.97 -3.23 15.83
N ALA A 151 -91.54 -3.38 14.59
CA ALA A 151 -91.24 -4.68 13.98
C ALA A 151 -89.98 -5.32 14.58
N GLU A 152 -88.88 -4.57 14.71
CA GLU A 152 -87.63 -5.09 15.28
C GLU A 152 -87.78 -5.48 16.76
N LEU A 153 -88.59 -4.75 17.52
CA LEU A 153 -88.89 -5.12 18.91
C LEU A 153 -89.72 -6.41 19.01
N ALA A 154 -90.64 -6.63 18.07
CA ALA A 154 -91.42 -7.86 17.97
C ALA A 154 -90.54 -9.07 17.56
N ASP A 155 -89.60 -8.86 16.64
CA ASP A 155 -88.64 -9.90 16.22
C ASP A 155 -87.67 -10.24 17.36
N ALA A 156 -87.14 -9.24 18.06
CA ALA A 156 -86.26 -9.44 19.22
C ALA A 156 -86.94 -10.20 20.35
N LYS A 157 -88.24 -9.92 20.61
CA LYS A 157 -89.05 -10.67 21.57
C LYS A 157 -89.14 -12.15 21.16
N THR A 158 -89.47 -12.43 19.90
CA THR A 158 -89.58 -13.79 19.38
C THR A 158 -88.25 -14.54 19.47
N ALA A 159 -87.15 -13.91 19.07
CA ALA A 159 -85.81 -14.50 19.16
C ALA A 159 -85.37 -14.78 20.61
N LEU A 160 -85.76 -13.95 21.56
CA LEU A 160 -85.47 -14.16 22.98
C LEU A 160 -86.25 -15.36 23.53
N GLU A 161 -87.54 -15.49 23.18
CA GLU A 161 -88.38 -16.64 23.51
C GLU A 161 -87.77 -17.94 22.96
N GLU A 162 -87.28 -17.94 21.72
CA GLU A 162 -86.56 -19.07 21.12
C GLU A 162 -85.24 -19.40 21.83
N ARG A 163 -84.45 -18.39 22.21
CA ARG A 163 -83.19 -18.57 22.95
C ARG A 163 -83.39 -19.11 24.35
N ILE A 164 -84.43 -18.68 25.05
CA ILE A 164 -84.82 -19.21 26.36
C ILE A 164 -85.12 -20.70 26.23
N LYS A 165 -85.89 -21.09 25.21
CA LYS A 165 -86.17 -22.50 24.91
C LYS A 165 -84.90 -23.29 24.60
N ALA A 166 -84.01 -22.75 23.76
CA ALA A 166 -82.72 -23.39 23.45
C ALA A 166 -81.80 -23.52 24.66
N LEU A 167 -81.84 -22.57 25.61
CA LEU A 167 -81.11 -22.65 26.88
C LEU A 167 -81.72 -23.66 27.85
N GLU A 168 -83.05 -23.78 27.91
CA GLU A 168 -83.73 -24.85 28.63
C GLU A 168 -83.27 -26.22 28.07
N ASP A 169 -83.35 -26.42 26.76
CA ASP A 169 -82.91 -27.63 26.07
C ASP A 169 -81.39 -27.90 26.27
N ALA A 170 -80.54 -26.87 26.16
CA ALA A 170 -79.09 -27.01 26.38
C ALA A 170 -78.73 -27.29 27.85
N SER A 171 -79.47 -26.74 28.81
CA SER A 171 -79.29 -27.04 30.24
C SER A 171 -79.67 -28.48 30.60
N GLU A 172 -80.47 -29.14 29.76
CA GLU A 172 -80.72 -30.58 29.84
C GLU A 172 -79.62 -31.43 29.19
N THR A 173 -78.69 -30.83 28.41
CA THR A 173 -77.79 -31.58 27.49
C THR A 173 -76.26 -31.34 27.63
N TYR A 174 -75.76 -30.40 28.46
CA TYR A 174 -74.31 -30.22 28.73
C TYR A 174 -73.99 -30.30 30.24
N ALA A 175 -73.06 -31.08 30.82
CA ALA A 175 -72.09 -32.08 30.37
C ALA A 175 -72.23 -33.35 31.24
N THR A 176 -71.88 -34.53 30.72
CA THR A 176 -71.86 -35.72 31.59
C THR A 176 -70.67 -35.63 32.54
N LYS A 177 -70.84 -36.07 33.78
CA LYS A 177 -69.77 -36.14 34.79
C LYS A 177 -68.49 -36.84 34.27
N ALA A 178 -68.64 -37.75 33.30
CA ALA A 178 -67.57 -38.52 32.70
C ALA A 178 -66.57 -37.65 31.90
N GLU A 179 -67.03 -36.68 31.11
CA GLU A 179 -66.14 -35.88 30.25
C GLU A 179 -65.23 -34.93 31.05
N LEU A 180 -65.65 -34.53 32.26
CA LEU A 180 -64.81 -33.76 33.18
C LEU A 180 -63.79 -34.64 33.91
N GLU A 181 -64.16 -35.87 34.28
CA GLU A 181 -63.24 -36.84 34.88
C GLU A 181 -62.15 -37.23 33.87
N ASP A 182 -62.49 -37.43 32.59
CA ASP A 182 -61.52 -37.74 31.52
C ASP A 182 -60.51 -36.60 31.26
N LEU A 183 -60.96 -35.35 31.32
CA LEU A 183 -60.08 -34.19 31.13
C LEU A 183 -59.14 -33.98 32.32
N GLU A 184 -59.60 -34.26 33.54
CA GLU A 184 -58.78 -34.20 34.76
C GLU A 184 -57.71 -35.30 34.77
N GLU A 185 -58.06 -36.51 34.33
CA GLU A 185 -57.11 -37.61 34.13
C GLU A 185 -56.07 -37.27 33.04
N ALA A 186 -56.50 -36.68 31.92
CA ALA A 186 -55.61 -36.27 30.84
C ALA A 186 -54.63 -35.18 31.28
N LEU A 187 -55.07 -34.21 32.09
CA LEU A 187 -54.21 -33.16 32.63
C LEU A 187 -53.14 -33.75 33.57
N LYS A 188 -53.54 -34.69 34.43
CA LYS A 188 -52.63 -35.38 35.34
C LYS A 188 -51.57 -36.19 34.60
N LEU A 189 -51.94 -36.88 33.53
CA LEU A 189 -50.99 -37.61 32.68
C LEU A 189 -49.95 -36.66 32.04
N VAL A 190 -50.37 -35.46 31.65
CA VAL A 190 -49.46 -34.43 31.13
C VAL A 190 -48.51 -33.92 32.22
N ASP A 191 -49.00 -33.68 33.43
CA ASP A 191 -48.17 -33.25 34.57
C ASP A 191 -47.13 -34.32 34.96
N ASP A 192 -47.54 -35.58 35.06
CA ASP A 192 -46.64 -36.70 35.35
C ASP A 192 -45.57 -36.86 34.25
N ALA A 193 -45.96 -36.70 32.98
CA ALA A 193 -45.04 -36.73 31.85
C ALA A 193 -44.04 -35.56 31.88
N LEU A 194 -44.49 -34.36 32.25
CA LEU A 194 -43.62 -33.19 32.40
C LEU A 194 -42.65 -33.37 33.57
N ALA A 195 -43.11 -33.89 34.71
CA ALA A 195 -42.26 -34.19 35.86
C ALA A 195 -41.16 -35.21 35.50
N GLY A 196 -41.50 -36.30 34.81
CA GLY A 196 -40.51 -37.28 34.35
C GLY A 196 -39.49 -36.70 33.37
N ARG A 197 -39.91 -35.80 32.47
CA ARG A 197 -38.99 -35.08 31.58
C ARG A 197 -38.04 -34.16 32.34
N ILE A 198 -38.52 -33.49 33.39
CA ILE A 198 -37.67 -32.64 34.24
C ILE A 198 -36.62 -33.49 34.94
N THR A 199 -37.00 -34.59 35.60
CA THR A 199 -36.04 -35.48 36.27
C THR A 199 -35.02 -36.06 35.29
N SER A 200 -35.44 -36.50 34.10
CA SER A 200 -34.52 -37.01 33.07
C SER A 200 -33.54 -35.93 32.58
N LEU A 201 -33.97 -34.68 32.50
CA LEU A 201 -33.08 -33.56 32.15
C LEU A 201 -32.08 -33.25 33.27
N GLU A 202 -32.53 -33.29 34.53
CA GLU A 202 -31.66 -33.10 35.69
C GLU A 202 -30.59 -34.20 35.78
N GLU A 203 -30.98 -35.47 35.59
CA GLU A 203 -30.07 -36.63 35.63
C GLU A 203 -29.06 -36.67 34.47
N ASN A 204 -29.44 -36.19 33.28
CA ASN A 204 -28.57 -36.19 32.10
C ASN A 204 -27.78 -34.89 31.91
N SER A 205 -27.98 -33.89 32.77
CA SER A 205 -27.21 -32.65 32.71
C SER A 205 -25.83 -32.84 33.33
N ALA A 206 -24.80 -32.27 32.68
CA ALA A 206 -23.47 -32.22 33.29
C ALA A 206 -23.56 -31.40 34.59
N THR A 207 -23.20 -32.03 35.70
CA THR A 207 -23.18 -31.36 36.99
C THR A 207 -22.10 -30.28 36.99
N LYS A 208 -22.31 -29.25 37.81
CA LYS A 208 -21.31 -28.21 38.03
C LYS A 208 -19.94 -28.79 38.42
N ALA A 209 -19.94 -29.87 39.21
CA ALA A 209 -18.72 -30.57 39.63
C ALA A 209 -17.98 -31.26 38.46
N GLU A 210 -18.71 -31.85 37.50
CA GLU A 210 -18.09 -32.46 36.31
C GLU A 210 -17.46 -31.41 35.40
N MET A 211 -18.10 -30.25 35.24
CA MET A 211 -17.51 -29.14 34.47
C MET A 211 -16.28 -28.55 35.17
N GLU A 212 -16.32 -28.35 36.49
CA GLU A 212 -15.17 -27.90 37.29
C GLU A 212 -14.00 -28.92 37.23
N ALA A 213 -14.29 -30.22 37.24
CA ALA A 213 -13.28 -31.26 37.10
C ALA A 213 -12.62 -31.25 35.71
N LEU A 214 -13.40 -31.07 34.65
CA LEU A 214 -12.90 -30.94 33.28
C LEU A 214 -12.03 -29.68 33.13
N GLU A 215 -12.45 -28.56 33.71
CA GLU A 215 -11.68 -27.31 33.72
C GLU A 215 -10.32 -27.49 34.40
N ALA A 216 -10.29 -28.17 35.56
CA ALA A 216 -9.05 -28.50 36.26
C ALA A 216 -8.13 -29.44 35.45
N GLU A 217 -8.68 -30.44 34.77
CA GLU A 217 -7.90 -31.34 33.90
C GLU A 217 -7.27 -30.58 32.72
N ILE A 218 -8.06 -29.72 32.06
CA ILE A 218 -7.58 -28.88 30.95
C ILE A 218 -6.47 -27.94 31.43
N ALA A 219 -6.66 -27.27 32.57
CA ALA A 219 -5.65 -26.41 33.17
C ALA A 219 -4.35 -27.18 33.46
N GLY A 220 -4.45 -28.39 34.01
CA GLY A 220 -3.30 -29.26 34.24
C GLY A 220 -2.54 -29.63 32.96
N LYS A 221 -3.27 -29.98 31.89
CA LYS A 221 -2.67 -30.28 30.57
C LYS A 221 -1.98 -29.06 29.95
N LEU A 222 -2.55 -27.86 30.10
CA LEU A 222 -1.94 -26.62 29.61
C LEU A 222 -0.63 -26.32 30.33
N VAL A 223 -0.58 -26.49 31.65
CA VAL A 223 0.66 -26.33 32.43
C VAL A 223 1.73 -27.33 32.00
N ALA A 224 1.36 -28.59 31.76
CA ALA A 224 2.29 -29.61 31.28
C ALA A 224 2.85 -29.28 29.89
N LEU A 225 2.01 -28.82 28.96
CA LEU A 225 2.44 -28.38 27.63
C LEU A 225 3.37 -27.16 27.69
N GLN A 226 3.09 -26.19 28.58
CA GLN A 226 3.97 -25.05 28.79
C GLN A 226 5.36 -25.50 29.26
N GLY A 227 5.43 -26.43 30.23
CA GLY A 227 6.71 -26.97 30.69
C GLY A 227 7.50 -27.70 29.60
N GLN A 228 6.81 -28.40 28.68
CA GLN A 228 7.46 -29.02 27.51
C GLN A 228 7.98 -27.96 26.52
N LEU A 229 7.24 -26.87 26.32
CA LEU A 229 7.64 -25.77 25.44
C LEU A 229 8.88 -25.05 26.00
N ASP A 230 8.91 -24.75 27.29
CA ASP A 230 10.06 -24.12 27.96
C ASP A 230 11.31 -25.00 27.87
N ALA A 231 11.17 -26.33 28.04
CA ALA A 231 12.28 -27.26 27.89
C ALA A 231 12.79 -27.33 26.44
N LEU A 232 11.92 -27.18 25.45
CA LEU A 232 12.30 -27.12 24.04
C LEU A 232 13.06 -25.83 23.72
N ASP A 233 12.59 -24.69 24.24
CA ASP A 233 13.25 -23.39 24.07
C ASP A 233 14.71 -23.43 24.56
N VAL A 234 14.94 -23.95 25.76
CA VAL A 234 16.29 -24.14 26.30
C VAL A 234 17.16 -25.02 25.40
N ARG A 235 16.59 -26.10 24.83
CA ARG A 235 17.33 -27.00 23.91
C ARG A 235 17.67 -26.32 22.60
N VAL A 236 16.78 -25.49 22.06
CA VAL A 236 17.02 -24.73 20.82
C VAL A 236 18.15 -23.73 21.05
N VAL A 237 18.11 -22.95 22.13
CA VAL A 237 19.18 -22.00 22.48
C VAL A 237 20.53 -22.71 22.65
N ALA A 238 20.55 -23.89 23.28
CA ALA A 238 21.78 -24.67 23.43
C ALA A 238 22.32 -25.19 22.08
N LEU A 239 21.44 -25.61 21.16
CA LEU A 239 21.82 -26.05 19.82
C LEU A 239 22.31 -24.89 18.95
N GLU A 240 21.66 -23.73 19.01
CA GLU A 240 22.10 -22.52 18.31
C GLU A 240 23.49 -22.09 18.76
N LYS A 241 23.75 -22.13 20.07
CA LYS A 241 25.10 -21.90 20.60
C LYS A 241 26.11 -22.94 20.10
N GLY A 242 25.76 -24.22 20.17
CA GLY A 242 26.65 -25.29 19.70
C GLY A 242 26.97 -25.19 18.20
N LEU A 243 26.01 -24.74 17.38
CA LEU A 243 26.23 -24.47 15.96
C LEU A 243 27.17 -23.28 15.76
N ALA A 244 26.98 -22.18 16.51
CA ALA A 244 27.85 -21.02 16.43
C ALA A 244 29.30 -21.37 16.84
N ASP A 245 29.49 -22.12 17.91
CA ASP A 245 30.80 -22.59 18.37
C ASP A 245 31.47 -23.48 17.31
N LEU A 246 30.71 -24.36 16.65
CA LEU A 246 31.22 -25.24 15.59
C LEU A 246 31.62 -24.46 14.33
N MET A 247 30.82 -23.46 13.93
CA MET A 247 31.15 -22.58 12.81
C MET A 247 32.42 -21.76 13.07
N ALA A 248 32.55 -21.19 14.26
CA ALA A 248 33.75 -20.47 14.66
C ALA A 248 34.99 -21.38 14.62
N LYS A 249 34.87 -22.63 15.10
CA LYS A 249 35.98 -23.59 15.04
C LYS A 249 36.34 -23.98 13.61
N HIS A 250 35.33 -24.17 12.76
CA HIS A 250 35.54 -24.45 11.33
C HIS A 250 36.28 -23.30 10.64
N ASP A 251 35.91 -22.05 10.90
CA ASP A 251 36.57 -20.89 10.30
C ASP A 251 38.03 -20.77 10.77
N GLU A 252 38.31 -21.02 12.05
CA GLU A 252 39.68 -21.10 12.59
C GLU A 252 40.49 -22.19 11.89
N ASP A 253 39.95 -23.41 11.77
CA ASP A 253 40.63 -24.53 11.11
C ASP A 253 40.91 -24.25 9.62
N VAL A 254 40.00 -23.53 8.93
CA VAL A 254 40.19 -23.11 7.54
C VAL A 254 41.27 -22.03 7.42
N GLU A 255 41.29 -21.05 8.31
CA GLU A 255 42.35 -20.02 8.34
C GLU A 255 43.73 -20.64 8.60
N ASP A 256 43.82 -21.58 9.54
CA ASP A 256 45.05 -22.33 9.83
C ASP A 256 45.53 -23.09 8.58
N LEU A 257 44.65 -23.82 7.91
CA LEU A 257 44.98 -24.53 6.67
C LEU A 257 45.43 -23.60 5.54
N ILE A 258 44.76 -22.45 5.37
CA ILE A 258 45.19 -21.42 4.40
C ILE A 258 46.60 -20.92 4.75
N GLY A 259 46.88 -20.70 6.03
CA GLY A 259 48.19 -20.32 6.54
C GLY A 259 49.28 -21.36 6.22
N GLU A 260 49.02 -22.63 6.52
CA GLU A 260 49.94 -23.74 6.22
C GLU A 260 50.22 -23.87 4.71
N ILE A 261 49.18 -23.77 3.86
CA ILE A 261 49.32 -23.80 2.40
C ILE A 261 50.14 -22.59 1.90
N GLY A 262 49.90 -21.40 2.47
CA GLY A 262 50.66 -20.19 2.14
C GLY A 262 52.15 -20.31 2.50
N ALA A 263 52.45 -20.88 3.67
CA ALA A 263 53.81 -21.16 4.10
C ALA A 263 54.51 -22.15 3.16
N LEU A 264 53.83 -23.26 2.80
CA LEU A 264 54.36 -24.25 1.86
C LEU A 264 54.63 -23.65 0.48
N ARG A 265 53.72 -22.81 -0.06
CA ARG A 265 53.95 -22.11 -1.33
C ARG A 265 55.17 -21.20 -1.27
N SER A 266 55.30 -20.43 -0.18
CA SER A 266 56.43 -19.52 0.03
C SER A 266 57.78 -20.26 0.13
N GLU A 267 57.79 -21.49 0.62
CA GLU A 267 58.98 -22.34 0.62
C GLU A 267 59.27 -22.95 -0.76
N LEU A 268 58.24 -23.43 -1.46
CA LEU A 268 58.39 -24.17 -2.72
C LEU A 268 58.69 -23.26 -3.92
N ASP A 269 58.08 -22.08 -4.02
CA ASP A 269 58.26 -21.17 -5.18
C ASP A 269 59.73 -20.75 -5.40
N PRO A 270 60.50 -20.36 -4.37
CA PRO A 270 61.93 -20.08 -4.52
C PRO A 270 62.74 -21.32 -4.93
N ARG A 271 62.38 -22.49 -4.40
CA ARG A 271 63.06 -23.76 -4.72
C ARG A 271 62.82 -24.15 -6.18
N ILE A 272 61.59 -24.00 -6.68
CA ILE A 272 61.23 -24.22 -8.08
C ILE A 272 62.01 -23.25 -8.96
N THR A 273 61.98 -21.94 -8.67
CA THR A 273 62.74 -20.92 -9.42
C THR A 273 64.24 -21.25 -9.47
N THR A 274 64.81 -21.68 -8.34
CA THR A 274 66.22 -22.08 -8.25
C THR A 274 66.51 -23.29 -9.14
N ILE A 275 65.65 -24.31 -9.09
CA ILE A 275 65.78 -25.52 -9.91
C ILE A 275 65.64 -25.19 -11.40
N GLU A 276 64.69 -24.33 -11.79
CA GLU A 276 64.51 -23.87 -13.17
C GLU A 276 65.76 -23.14 -13.68
N THR A 277 66.31 -22.22 -12.88
CA THR A 277 67.57 -21.51 -13.20
C THR A 277 68.74 -22.49 -13.37
N LEU A 278 68.86 -23.47 -12.47
CA LEU A 278 69.91 -24.50 -12.56
C LEU A 278 69.73 -25.40 -13.80
N LEU A 279 68.50 -25.74 -14.18
CA LEU A 279 68.21 -26.50 -15.39
C LEU A 279 68.55 -25.72 -16.66
N GLU A 280 68.24 -24.42 -16.74
CA GLU A 280 68.65 -23.57 -17.87
C GLU A 280 70.16 -23.52 -18.05
N ILE A 281 70.91 -23.48 -16.93
CA ILE A 281 72.37 -23.57 -16.94
C ILE A 281 72.82 -24.96 -17.43
N ALA A 282 72.23 -26.04 -16.91
CA ALA A 282 72.59 -27.42 -17.28
C ALA A 282 72.28 -27.76 -18.75
N ASP A 283 71.18 -27.23 -19.29
CA ASP A 283 70.79 -27.35 -20.71
C ASP A 283 71.61 -26.46 -21.65
N GLY A 284 72.57 -25.68 -21.13
CA GLY A 284 73.44 -24.83 -21.93
C GLY A 284 72.76 -23.59 -22.51
N LYS A 285 71.67 -23.09 -21.90
CA LYS A 285 70.93 -21.89 -22.33
C LYS A 285 71.30 -20.63 -21.52
N SER A 286 72.38 -20.68 -20.75
CA SER A 286 72.79 -19.54 -19.93
C SER A 286 73.42 -18.45 -20.80
N GLY A 287 72.72 -17.32 -20.95
CA GLY A 287 73.24 -16.18 -21.72
C GLY A 287 74.58 -15.63 -21.21
N ALA A 288 74.88 -15.80 -19.92
CA ALA A 288 76.20 -15.48 -19.36
C ALA A 288 77.28 -16.47 -19.83
N LEU A 289 76.99 -17.78 -19.83
CA LEU A 289 77.91 -18.78 -20.36
C LEU A 289 78.06 -18.68 -21.89
N ASP A 290 76.98 -18.38 -22.62
CA ASP A 290 77.02 -18.13 -24.06
C ASP A 290 77.90 -16.92 -24.41
N LYS A 291 77.78 -15.85 -23.62
CA LYS A 291 78.60 -14.65 -23.77
C LYS A 291 80.06 -14.94 -23.47
N ILE A 292 80.36 -15.64 -22.37
CA ILE A 292 81.73 -16.06 -22.04
C ILE A 292 82.28 -16.94 -23.16
N THR A 293 81.50 -17.90 -23.66
CA THR A 293 81.90 -18.79 -24.76
C THR A 293 82.22 -18.00 -26.03
N SER A 294 81.38 -17.02 -26.38
CA SER A 294 81.57 -16.15 -27.54
C SER A 294 82.78 -15.22 -27.36
N GLU A 295 82.96 -14.63 -26.18
CA GLU A 295 84.11 -13.78 -25.85
C GLU A 295 85.41 -14.59 -25.90
N LEU A 296 85.41 -15.83 -25.38
CA LEU A 296 86.56 -16.72 -25.43
C LEU A 296 86.89 -17.14 -26.86
N ALA A 297 85.87 -17.41 -27.69
CA ALA A 297 86.05 -17.69 -29.12
C ALA A 297 86.68 -16.48 -29.86
N ALA A 298 86.20 -15.27 -29.59
CA ALA A 298 86.76 -14.05 -30.17
C ALA A 298 88.20 -13.76 -29.67
N GLN A 299 88.49 -14.06 -28.40
CA GLN A 299 89.86 -13.97 -27.89
C GLN A 299 90.78 -14.99 -28.55
N LEU A 300 90.31 -16.23 -28.76
CA LEU A 300 91.07 -17.26 -29.48
C LEU A 300 91.40 -16.83 -30.91
N GLU A 301 90.44 -16.21 -31.61
CA GLU A 301 90.65 -15.66 -32.95
C GLU A 301 91.73 -14.55 -32.95
N LYS A 302 91.68 -13.62 -31.99
CA LYS A 302 92.73 -12.59 -31.82
C LYS A 302 94.09 -13.18 -31.51
N ILE A 303 94.14 -14.23 -30.67
CA ILE A 303 95.39 -14.92 -30.34
C ILE A 303 95.97 -15.58 -31.59
N ASN A 304 95.14 -16.25 -32.39
CA ASN A 304 95.57 -16.86 -33.65
C ASN A 304 96.07 -15.81 -34.66
N ALA A 305 95.35 -14.70 -34.82
CA ALA A 305 95.78 -13.60 -35.70
C ALA A 305 97.10 -12.97 -35.23
N ASN A 306 97.29 -12.79 -33.91
CA ASN A 306 98.56 -12.33 -33.36
C ASN A 306 99.68 -13.36 -33.59
N ALA A 307 99.39 -14.66 -33.47
CA ALA A 307 100.37 -15.71 -33.74
C ALA A 307 100.82 -15.67 -35.22
N GLU A 308 99.89 -15.48 -36.16
CA GLU A 308 100.20 -15.29 -37.58
C GLU A 308 101.02 -14.02 -37.83
N ALA A 309 100.65 -12.90 -37.21
CA ALA A 309 101.37 -11.63 -37.34
C ALA A 309 102.80 -11.71 -36.79
N ILE A 310 102.99 -12.40 -35.65
CA ILE A 310 104.32 -12.65 -35.08
C ILE A 310 105.16 -13.50 -36.04
N GLU A 311 104.59 -14.53 -36.66
CA GLU A 311 105.30 -15.38 -37.61
C GLU A 311 105.70 -14.62 -38.90
N LEU A 312 104.83 -13.72 -39.37
CA LEU A 312 105.14 -12.85 -40.50
C LEU A 312 106.28 -11.88 -40.16
N LEU A 313 106.21 -11.22 -38.99
CA LEU A 313 107.25 -10.31 -38.50
C LEU A 313 108.58 -11.04 -38.31
N ARG A 314 108.54 -12.28 -37.80
CA ARG A 314 109.72 -13.14 -37.66
C ARG A 314 110.38 -13.39 -39.02
N THR A 315 109.56 -13.70 -40.04
CA THR A 315 110.03 -13.92 -41.41
C THR A 315 110.64 -12.66 -42.02
N ASP A 316 110.00 -11.50 -41.86
CA ASP A 316 110.51 -10.22 -42.35
C ASP A 316 111.84 -9.84 -41.69
N LEU A 317 111.95 -10.00 -40.37
CA LEU A 317 113.19 -9.75 -39.62
C LEU A 317 114.31 -10.70 -40.06
N GLU A 318 114.03 -11.98 -40.29
CA GLU A 318 115.01 -12.94 -40.81
C GLU A 318 115.50 -12.53 -42.22
N ALA A 319 114.60 -12.04 -43.07
CA ALA A 319 114.95 -11.55 -44.41
C ALA A 319 115.80 -10.25 -44.34
N GLU A 320 115.41 -9.30 -43.51
CA GLU A 320 116.13 -8.03 -43.35
C GLU A 320 117.52 -8.24 -42.72
N LEU A 321 117.63 -9.13 -41.73
CA LEU A 321 118.91 -9.53 -41.15
C LEU A 321 119.81 -10.18 -42.20
N ALA A 322 119.27 -11.02 -43.10
CA ALA A 322 120.04 -11.62 -44.18
C ALA A 322 120.57 -10.56 -45.17
N VAL A 323 119.78 -9.53 -45.49
CA VAL A 323 120.20 -8.39 -46.30
C VAL A 323 121.31 -7.59 -45.60
N GLN A 324 121.15 -7.27 -44.31
CA GLN A 324 122.18 -6.57 -43.55
C GLN A 324 123.48 -7.38 -43.48
N LEU A 325 123.40 -8.69 -43.27
CA LEU A 325 124.57 -9.57 -43.23
C LEU A 325 125.31 -9.57 -44.59
N ALA A 326 124.57 -9.52 -45.70
CA ALA A 326 125.14 -9.40 -47.05
C ALA A 326 125.81 -8.03 -47.27
N LEU A 327 125.20 -6.94 -46.81
CA LEU A 327 125.80 -5.60 -46.87
C LEU A 327 127.07 -5.49 -46.02
N ILE A 328 127.07 -6.09 -44.82
CA ILE A 328 128.27 -6.13 -43.95
C ILE A 328 129.40 -6.88 -44.64
N LYS A 329 129.13 -8.03 -45.26
CA LYS A 329 130.13 -8.78 -46.05
C LYS A 329 130.65 -7.98 -47.24
N ALA A 330 129.77 -7.31 -47.98
CA ALA A 330 130.18 -6.46 -49.11
C ALA A 330 131.04 -5.28 -48.65
N ASN A 331 130.71 -4.66 -47.50
CA ASN A 331 131.53 -3.61 -46.92
C ASN A 331 132.89 -4.13 -46.42
N GLU A 332 132.94 -5.32 -45.81
CA GLU A 332 134.18 -6.00 -45.42
C GLU A 332 135.09 -6.24 -46.64
N GLU A 333 134.53 -6.74 -47.74
CA GLU A 333 135.24 -6.90 -49.02
C GLU A 333 135.74 -5.56 -49.58
N ALA A 334 134.90 -4.52 -49.57
CA ALA A 334 135.27 -3.19 -50.06
C ALA A 334 136.39 -2.54 -49.21
N ILE A 335 136.34 -2.68 -47.88
CA ILE A 335 137.38 -2.18 -46.98
C ILE A 335 138.71 -2.92 -47.24
N ASN A 336 138.67 -4.24 -47.43
CA ASN A 336 139.87 -5.01 -47.78
C ASN A 336 140.45 -4.57 -49.14
N GLY A 337 139.60 -4.31 -50.14
CA GLY A 337 140.04 -3.76 -51.43
C GLY A 337 140.70 -2.38 -51.31
N VAL A 338 140.13 -1.47 -50.51
CA VAL A 338 140.75 -0.16 -50.24
C VAL A 338 142.07 -0.31 -49.49
N ALA A 339 142.18 -1.26 -48.56
CA ALA A 339 143.42 -1.53 -47.85
C ALA A 339 144.53 -2.03 -48.81
N GLU A 340 144.19 -2.87 -49.79
CA GLU A 340 145.09 -3.31 -50.85
C GLU A 340 145.50 -2.15 -51.78
N ASP A 341 144.54 -1.33 -52.24
CA ASP A 341 144.81 -0.15 -53.06
C ASP A 341 145.70 0.88 -52.34
N LEU A 342 145.46 1.09 -51.05
CA LEU A 342 146.26 2.00 -50.23
C LEU A 342 147.69 1.46 -50.05
N ALA A 343 147.85 0.14 -49.85
CA ALA A 343 149.16 -0.51 -49.80
C ALA A 343 149.92 -0.36 -51.13
N ALA A 344 149.22 -0.50 -52.27
CA ALA A 344 149.80 -0.29 -53.60
C ALA A 344 150.22 1.17 -53.82
N LYS A 345 149.36 2.13 -53.47
CA LYS A 345 149.66 3.58 -53.52
C LYS A 345 150.84 3.96 -52.64
N TYR A 346 150.94 3.37 -51.44
CA TYR A 346 152.07 3.60 -50.55
C TYR A 346 153.38 3.09 -51.16
N ALA A 347 153.36 1.93 -51.84
CA ALA A 347 154.51 1.42 -52.56
C ALA A 347 154.92 2.31 -53.76
N GLU A 348 153.96 2.86 -54.52
CA GLU A 348 154.25 3.85 -55.58
C GLU A 348 154.92 5.11 -55.03
N LEU A 349 154.43 5.63 -53.91
CA LEU A 349 154.98 6.82 -53.25
C LEU A 349 156.41 6.59 -52.74
N VAL A 350 156.68 5.42 -52.17
CA VAL A 350 158.05 5.04 -51.75
C VAL A 350 158.99 5.00 -52.95
N ALA A 351 158.56 4.41 -54.08
CA ALA A 351 159.37 4.38 -55.30
C ALA A 351 159.59 5.78 -55.90
N ALA A 352 158.57 6.65 -55.86
CA ALA A 352 158.70 8.03 -56.34
C ALA A 352 159.61 8.88 -55.44
N ASP A 353 159.62 8.65 -54.13
CA ASP A 353 160.54 9.33 -53.20
C ASP A 353 162.00 8.89 -53.43
N GLU A 354 162.23 7.59 -53.71
CA GLU A 354 163.53 7.08 -54.12
C GLU A 354 164.04 7.74 -55.41
N ASP A 355 163.19 7.83 -56.45
CA ASP A 355 163.52 8.49 -57.72
C ASP A 355 163.80 10.00 -57.55
N LEU A 356 163.02 10.68 -56.69
CA LEU A 356 163.22 12.09 -56.39
C LEU A 356 164.54 12.32 -55.63
N GLN A 357 164.90 11.46 -54.68
CA GLN A 357 166.20 11.53 -54.01
C GLN A 357 167.36 11.34 -54.99
N GLU A 358 167.21 10.45 -55.98
CA GLU A 358 168.19 10.25 -57.05
C GLU A 358 168.32 11.52 -57.91
N GLN A 359 167.21 12.15 -58.32
CA GLN A 359 167.21 13.41 -59.06
C GLN A 359 167.84 14.56 -58.27
N ILE A 360 167.55 14.69 -56.97
CA ILE A 360 168.16 15.71 -56.10
C ILE A 360 169.68 15.52 -56.06
N THR A 361 170.13 14.27 -55.93
CA THR A 361 171.56 13.92 -55.93
C THR A 361 172.23 14.28 -57.26
N ASN A 362 171.58 13.98 -58.39
CA ASN A 362 172.08 14.31 -59.72
C ASN A 362 172.16 15.83 -59.97
N ASN A 363 171.11 16.58 -59.61
CA ASN A 363 171.08 18.04 -59.74
C ASN A 363 172.14 18.72 -58.87
N TYR A 364 172.36 18.24 -57.65
CA TYR A 364 173.42 18.74 -56.77
C TYR A 364 174.80 18.60 -57.44
N ASN A 365 175.07 17.46 -58.08
CA ASN A 365 176.33 17.22 -58.79
C ASN A 365 176.50 18.14 -60.02
N GLU A 366 175.42 18.40 -60.78
CA GLU A 366 175.46 19.26 -61.97
C GLU A 366 175.69 20.74 -61.63
N LEU A 367 175.05 21.24 -60.56
CA LEU A 367 175.25 22.61 -60.05
C LEU A 367 176.68 22.83 -59.54
N ASN A 368 177.25 21.85 -58.85
CA ASN A 368 178.62 21.91 -58.37
C ASN A 368 179.64 21.94 -59.53
N GLY A 369 179.36 21.25 -60.63
CA GLY A 369 180.18 21.30 -61.85
C GLY A 369 180.20 22.67 -62.54
N LYS A 370 179.03 23.32 -62.67
CA LYS A 370 178.90 24.64 -63.34
C LYS A 370 179.51 25.81 -62.56
N ILE A 371 179.55 25.74 -61.24
CA ILE A 371 180.21 26.75 -60.38
C ILE A 371 181.73 26.78 -60.58
N THR A 372 182.34 25.65 -60.96
CA THR A 372 183.80 25.55 -61.11
C THR A 372 184.29 26.16 -62.43
N VAL A 373 183.52 26.05 -63.53
CA VAL A 373 183.95 26.47 -64.88
C VAL A 373 183.95 27.99 -65.07
N ASN A 374 183.05 28.74 -64.41
CA ASN A 374 182.98 30.20 -64.59
C ASN A 374 183.97 31.00 -63.71
N LYS A 375 184.71 30.33 -62.82
CA LYS A 375 185.81 30.94 -62.06
C LYS A 375 187.08 31.15 -62.89
N GLU A 376 187.16 30.59 -64.11
CA GLU A 376 188.34 30.65 -65.00
C GLU A 376 188.20 31.63 -66.18
N ALA A 377 187.11 32.42 -66.24
CA ALA A 377 186.88 33.42 -67.30
C ALA A 377 186.88 34.90 -66.81
N ILE A 378 187.28 35.13 -65.55
CA ILE A 378 187.80 36.41 -65.02
C ILE A 378 189.32 36.27 -65.01
#